data_AF-A0A5C7PVL4-F1
#
_entry.id   AF-A0A5C7PVL4-F1
#
_cell.length_a   1.000
_cell.length_b   1.000
_cell.length_c   1.000
_cell.angle_alpha   90.00
_cell.angle_beta   90.00
_cell.angle_gamma   90.00
#
_symmetry.space_group_name_H-M   'P 1'
#
loop_
_entity.id
_entity.type
_entity.pdbx_description
1 polymer ?
#
loop_
_entity_poly.entity_id
_entity_poly.type
_entity_poly.pdbx_seq_one_letter_code
_entity_poly.pdbx_strand_id
1 'polypeptide(L)' 'MAPREDDLGECWLWQGGDTFRVSVDLVTTPRRYIYEYSMGEELPANVVLFTFCRVGSCCRPGHLRPVEIAKKRFT' A
#
# COMPACT_ATOMS: atom_id res chain seq x y z
N MET A 1 10.59 4.42 18.49
CA MET A 1 9.73 5.58 18.18
C MET A 1 9.38 5.50 16.70
N ALA A 2 8.11 5.55 16.31
CA ALA A 2 7.77 5.74 14.90
C ALA A 2 8.29 7.12 14.47
N PRO A 3 8.88 7.25 13.26
CA PRO A 3 9.30 8.56 12.75
C PRO A 3 8.13 9.54 12.77
N ARG A 4 8.40 10.82 13.07
CA ARG A 4 7.37 11.86 13.00
C ARG A 4 6.98 12.05 11.54
N GLU A 5 5.74 12.47 11.26
CA GLU A 5 5.23 12.60 9.88
C GLU A 5 6.14 13.48 9.00
N ASP A 6 6.83 14.45 9.60
CA ASP A 6 7.78 15.35 8.94
C ASP A 6 9.10 14.69 8.49
N ASP A 7 9.50 13.55 9.09
CA ASP A 7 10.77 12.87 8.79
C ASP A 7 10.71 12.00 7.52
N LEU A 8 9.53 11.89 6.90
CA LEU A 8 9.26 10.93 5.83
C LEU A 8 9.45 11.50 4.42
N GLY A 9 9.57 12.82 4.31
CA GLY A 9 9.55 13.55 3.04
C GLY A 9 8.19 13.51 2.34
N GLU A 10 8.14 14.00 1.10
CA GLU A 10 6.89 14.25 0.38
C GLU A 10 6.09 12.97 0.03
N CYS A 11 4.77 13.09 0.01
CA CYS A 11 3.85 12.02 -0.39
C CYS A 11 3.75 11.93 -1.92
N TRP A 12 3.55 10.70 -2.42
CA TRP A 12 3.16 10.48 -3.82
C TRP A 12 1.65 10.27 -3.89
N LEU A 13 0.93 11.31 -4.32
CA LEU A 13 -0.53 11.32 -4.30
C LEU A 13 -1.08 10.74 -5.59
N TRP A 14 -1.85 9.65 -5.46
CA TRP A 14 -2.65 9.14 -6.58
C TRP A 14 -3.89 10.04 -6.78
N GLN A 15 -4.13 10.44 -8.02
CA GLN A 15 -5.25 11.32 -8.40
C GLN A 15 -6.44 10.58 -9.02
N GLY A 16 -6.33 9.27 -9.26
CA GLY A 16 -7.40 8.44 -9.82
C GLY A 16 -8.29 7.80 -8.75
N GLY A 17 -9.07 6.80 -9.16
CA GLY A 17 -9.92 6.01 -8.25
C GLY A 17 -9.14 5.02 -7.38
N ASP A 18 -9.86 4.35 -6.46
CA ASP A 18 -9.30 3.41 -5.48
C ASP A 18 -8.68 2.15 -6.11
N THR A 19 -9.13 1.79 -7.30
CA THR A 19 -8.63 0.66 -8.09
C THR A 19 -8.46 1.04 -9.54
N PHE A 20 -7.53 0.37 -10.22
CA PHE A 20 -7.35 0.48 -11.65
C PHE A 20 -6.96 -0.87 -12.26
N ARG A 21 -7.16 -0.99 -13.56
CA ARG A 21 -6.82 -2.19 -14.32
C ARG A 21 -5.39 -2.07 -14.84
N VAL A 22 -4.54 -3.04 -14.50
CA VAL A 22 -3.16 -3.15 -14.97
C VAL A 22 -3.09 -4.03 -16.22
N SER A 23 -3.87 -5.12 -16.24
CA SER A 23 -3.95 -6.07 -17.36
C SER A 23 -5.36 -6.65 -17.50
N VAL A 24 -5.55 -7.59 -18.43
CA VAL A 24 -6.83 -8.31 -18.60
C VAL A 24 -7.23 -9.06 -17.32
N ASP A 25 -6.25 -9.59 -16.59
CA ASP A 25 -6.48 -10.45 -15.42
C ASP A 25 -6.20 -9.74 -14.09
N LEU A 26 -5.66 -8.52 -14.10
CA LEU A 26 -5.26 -7.79 -12.90
C LEU A 26 -5.98 -6.45 -12.74
N VAL A 27 -6.82 -6.37 -11.70
CA VAL A 27 -7.34 -5.13 -11.13
C VAL A 27 -6.82 -5.03 -9.70
N THR A 28 -6.19 -3.92 -9.35
CA THR A 28 -5.56 -3.74 -8.03
C THR A 28 -5.65 -2.29 -7.57
N THR A 29 -5.20 -2.03 -6.34
CA THR A 29 -5.09 -0.67 -5.81
C THR A 29 -3.77 -0.03 -6.27
N PRO A 30 -3.75 1.29 -6.54
CA PRO A 30 -2.52 2.02 -6.87
C PRO A 30 -1.41 1.79 -5.85
N ARG A 31 -1.78 1.81 -4.56
CA ARG A 31 -0.86 1.59 -3.44
C ARG A 31 -0.16 0.23 -3.52
N ARG A 32 -0.93 -0.84 -3.78
CA ARG A 32 -0.37 -2.21 -3.87
C ARG A 32 0.53 -2.34 -5.09
N TYR A 33 0.06 -1.90 -6.24
CA TYR A 33 0.82 -1.98 -7.49
C TYR A 33 2.17 -1.24 -7.40
N ILE A 34 2.15 0.02 -6.94
CA ILE A 34 3.37 0.83 -6.85
C ILE A 34 4.36 0.21 -5.86
N TYR A 35 3.88 -0.34 -4.74
CA TYR A 35 4.74 -1.02 -3.78
C TYR A 35 5.38 -2.28 -4.38
N GLU A 36 4.59 -3.20 -4.92
CA GLU A 36 5.07 -4.46 -5.51
C GLU A 36 6.04 -4.20 -6.68
N TYR A 37 5.71 -3.24 -7.55
CA TYR A 37 6.56 -2.83 -8.66
C TYR A 37 7.90 -2.25 -8.17
N SER A 38 7.90 -1.44 -7.11
CA SER A 38 9.12 -0.83 -6.57
C SER A 38 10.00 -1.81 -5.82
N MET A 39 9.39 -2.81 -5.17
CA MET A 39 10.10 -3.84 -4.41
C MET A 39 10.53 -5.02 -5.28
N GLY A 40 9.92 -5.21 -6.46
CA GLY A 40 10.15 -6.37 -7.32
C GLY A 40 9.58 -7.68 -6.75
N GLU A 41 8.60 -7.60 -5.85
CA GLU A 41 7.99 -8.75 -5.17
C GLU A 41 6.48 -8.57 -5.04
N GLU A 42 5.72 -9.64 -5.28
CA GLU A 42 4.28 -9.67 -5.03
C GLU A 42 3.98 -9.98 -3.57
N LEU A 43 3.06 -9.21 -2.97
CA LEU A 43 2.65 -9.47 -1.61
C LEU A 43 1.69 -10.67 -1.55
N PRO A 44 1.63 -11.41 -0.43
CA PRO A 44 0.57 -12.37 -0.19
C PRO A 44 -0.83 -11.72 -0.19
N ALA A 45 -1.87 -12.50 -0.52
CA ALA A 45 -3.25 -11.99 -0.55
C ALA A 45 -3.76 -11.53 0.84
N ASN A 46 -3.24 -12.09 1.92
CA ASN A 46 -3.59 -11.74 3.30
C ASN A 46 -2.77 -10.56 3.87
N VAL A 47 -1.98 -9.89 3.03
CA VAL A 47 -1.19 -8.72 3.41
C VAL A 47 -1.84 -7.46 2.87
N VAL A 48 -1.94 -6.45 3.73
CA VAL A 48 -2.35 -5.09 3.37
C VAL A 48 -1.24 -4.09 3.63
N LEU A 49 -1.31 -2.96 2.94
CA LEU A 49 -0.33 -1.87 3.09
C LEU A 49 -0.90 -0.79 4.01
N PHE A 50 -0.28 -0.65 5.18
CA PHE A 50 -0.55 0.41 6.13
C PHE A 50 0.22 1.68 5.76
N THR A 51 -0.49 2.81 5.63
CA THR A 51 0.08 4.14 5.41
C THR A 51 0.35 4.82 6.75
N PHE A 52 1.62 5.07 7.07
CA PHE A 52 1.96 5.69 8.36
C PHE A 52 2.09 7.21 8.30
N CYS A 53 2.14 7.81 7.10
CA CYS A 53 2.00 9.26 6.90
C CYS A 53 0.55 9.76 7.03
N ARG A 54 -0.42 8.87 7.32
CA ARG A 54 -1.87 9.15 7.48
C ARG A 54 -2.57 9.79 6.28
N VAL A 55 -1.89 9.94 5.15
CA VAL A 55 -2.48 10.41 3.89
C VAL A 55 -3.07 9.22 3.13
N GLY A 56 -4.40 9.18 3.01
CA GLY A 56 -5.12 8.06 2.40
C GLY A 56 -4.76 7.80 0.93
N SER A 57 -4.46 8.83 0.16
CA SER A 57 -4.08 8.72 -1.26
C SER A 57 -2.58 8.52 -1.49
N CYS A 58 -1.76 8.46 -0.43
CA CYS A 58 -0.31 8.26 -0.58
C CYS A 58 0.01 6.84 -1.06
N CYS A 59 0.86 6.77 -2.09
CA CYS A 59 1.34 5.55 -2.70
C CYS A 59 2.87 5.42 -2.67
N ARG A 60 3.59 6.31 -1.96
CA ARG A 60 5.06 6.27 -1.89
C ARG A 60 5.50 5.01 -1.13
N PRO A 61 6.29 4.09 -1.73
CA PRO A 61 6.67 2.83 -1.07
C PRO A 61 7.29 3.01 0.31
N GLY A 62 8.16 4.03 0.45
CA GLY A 62 8.78 4.38 1.73
C GLY A 62 7.82 4.89 2.81
N HIS A 63 6.53 5.10 2.51
CA HIS A 63 5.47 5.49 3.47
C HIS A 63 4.50 4.35 3.77
N LEU A 64 4.79 3.16 3.24
CA LEU A 64 3.94 1.99 3.31
C LEU A 64 4.64 0.90 4.12
N ARG A 65 3.85 0.15 4.88
CA ARG A 65 4.33 -1.04 5.59
C ARG A 65 3.38 -2.22 5.34
N PRO A 66 3.88 -3.36 4.89
CA PRO A 66 3.11 -4.60 4.84
C PRO A 66 2.68 -5.01 6.24
N VAL A 67 1.40 -5.33 6.40
CA VAL A 67 0.80 -5.85 7.64
C VAL A 67 -0.06 -7.05 7.27
N GLU A 68 0.17 -8.17 7.95
CA GLU A 68 -0.66 -9.36 7.81
C GLU A 68 -1.99 -9.18 8.53
N ILE A 69 -3.07 -9.52 7.84
CA ILE A 69 -4.38 -9.60 8.49
C ILE A 69 -4.50 -10.96 9.18
N ALA A 70 -4.65 -10.93 10.51
CA ALA A 70 -4.99 -12.13 11.26
C ALA A 70 -6.33 -12.70 10.78
N LYS A 71 -6.36 -13.95 10.34
CA LYS A 71 -7.60 -14.65 10.02
C LYS A 71 -8.42 -14.78 11.31
N LYS A 72 -9.57 -14.11 11.40
CA LYS A 72 -10.54 -14.40 12.48
C LYS A 72 -10.97 -15.87 12.33
N ARG A 73 -10.53 -16.71 13.27
CA ARG A 73 -11.11 -18.05 13.46
C ARG A 73 -12.47 -17.84 14.13
N PHE A 74 -13.54 -18.05 13.38
CA PHE A 74 -14.86 -18.24 13.97
C PHE A 74 -14.88 -19.66 14.55
N THR A 75 -14.78 -19.77 15.87
CA THR A 75 -15.08 -20.99 16.64
C THR A 75 -16.49 -20.92 17.19
#